data_AF-A0A0H2YPJ7-F1
#
_entry.id   AF-A0A0H2YPJ7-F1
#
_cell.length_a   1.000
_cell.length_b   1.000
_cell.length_c   1.000
_cell.angle_alpha   90.00
_cell.angle_beta   90.00
_cell.angle_gamma   90.00
#
_symmetry.space_group_name_H-M   'P 1'
#
loop_
_entity.id
_entity.type
_entity.pdbx_description
1 polymer ?
#
loop_
_entity_poly.entity_id
_entity_poly.type
_entity_poly.pdbx_seq_one_letter_code
_entity_poly.pdbx_strand_id
1 'polypeptide(L)'
;MEKILDPILSALAAAITLFLATIIKTLGDQLIQLIKVKIEATDQKLKASKFNEAYETGKKIFFAIEEKYRITENIENLAKSKADLFDKMLLENCPYLTKDELIQIRQAIAGEYNKGKAMLYEDSLKQQATQLVEENEKLKLLNAETENKLAAVKSLNESL
;
A
#
# COMPACT_ATOMS: atom_id res chain seq x y z
N MET A 1 26.81 13.12 -75.22
CA MET A 1 27.01 12.57 -73.86
C MET A 1 26.18 13.30 -72.80
N GLU A 2 25.73 14.54 -73.04
CA GLU A 2 24.92 15.34 -72.09
C GLU A 2 23.48 14.84 -71.91
N LYS A 3 22.83 14.32 -72.95
CA LYS A 3 21.40 13.94 -72.92
C LYS A 3 21.02 12.81 -71.95
N ILE A 4 21.99 12.03 -71.47
CA ILE A 4 21.78 10.90 -70.54
C ILE A 4 22.23 11.28 -69.12
N LEU A 5 22.98 12.37 -68.96
CA LEU A 5 23.56 12.77 -67.69
C LEU A 5 22.53 13.52 -66.82
N ASP A 6 21.73 14.41 -67.41
CA ASP A 6 20.73 15.21 -66.68
C ASP A 6 19.62 14.38 -66.00
N PRO A 7 19.05 13.34 -66.64
CA PRO A 7 18.06 12.48 -65.98
C PRO A 7 18.65 11.68 -64.82
N ILE A 8 19.91 11.23 -64.95
CA ILE A 8 20.62 10.49 -63.90
C ILE A 8 20.92 11.41 -62.72
N LEU A 9 21.39 12.64 -62.98
CA LEU A 9 21.68 13.63 -61.95
C LEU A 9 20.41 14.05 -61.18
N SER A 10 19.30 14.25 -61.90
CA SER A 10 17.99 14.58 -61.32
C SER A 10 17.42 13.42 -60.49
N ALA A 11 17.53 12.18 -60.97
CA ALA A 11 17.13 11.00 -60.21
C ALA A 11 17.97 10.82 -58.94
N LEU A 12 19.27 11.09 -59.00
CA LEU A 12 20.16 11.03 -57.84
C LEU A 12 19.81 12.12 -56.80
N ALA A 13 19.53 13.34 -57.25
CA ALA A 13 19.10 14.44 -56.39
C ALA A 13 17.74 14.17 -55.72
N ALA A 14 16.79 13.59 -56.45
CA ALA A 14 15.50 13.19 -55.91
C ALA A 14 15.64 12.06 -54.87
N ALA A 15 16.49 11.07 -55.14
CA ALA A 15 16.77 9.98 -54.21
C ALA A 15 17.41 10.49 -52.90
N ILE A 16 18.37 11.41 -52.98
CA ILE A 16 19.00 12.04 -51.82
C ILE A 16 17.98 12.87 -51.03
N THR A 17 17.12 13.63 -51.71
CA THR A 17 16.10 14.46 -51.05
C THR A 17 15.07 13.61 -50.31
N LEU A 18 14.62 12.51 -50.92
CA LEU A 18 13.69 11.57 -50.29
C LEU A 18 14.35 10.85 -49.11
N PHE A 19 15.62 10.47 -49.25
CA PHE A 19 16.40 9.86 -48.17
C PHE A 19 16.64 10.80 -46.99
N LEU A 20 16.92 12.09 -47.25
CA LEU A 20 17.05 13.09 -46.18
C LEU A 20 15.69 13.39 -45.52
N ALA A 21 14.61 13.48 -46.29
CA ALA A 21 13.27 13.69 -45.77
C ALA A 21 12.79 12.54 -44.87
N THR A 22 13.12 11.28 -45.21
CA THR A 22 12.78 10.13 -44.37
C THR A 22 13.58 10.11 -43.07
N ILE A 23 14.87 10.45 -43.09
CA ILE A 23 15.69 10.56 -41.87
C ILE A 23 15.17 11.66 -40.94
N ILE A 24 14.81 12.83 -41.48
CA ILE A 24 14.25 13.92 -40.67
C ILE A 24 12.93 13.51 -40.03
N LYS A 25 12.08 12.79 -40.78
CA LYS A 25 10.79 12.31 -40.28
C LYS A 25 10.94 11.24 -39.19
N THR A 26 11.84 10.27 -39.36
CA THR A 26 12.08 9.22 -38.36
C THR A 26 12.67 9.76 -37.06
N LEU A 27 13.59 10.73 -37.14
CA LEU A 27 14.14 11.42 -35.96
C LEU A 27 13.07 12.24 -35.23
N GLY A 28 12.21 12.94 -35.96
CA GLY A 28 11.08 13.67 -35.39
C GLY A 28 10.07 12.76 -34.68
N ASP A 29 9.72 11.63 -35.31
CA ASP A 29 8.79 10.65 -34.73
C ASP A 29 9.36 10.00 -33.46
N GLN A 30 10.67 9.72 -33.42
CA GLN A 30 11.34 9.19 -32.22
C GLN A 30 11.37 10.20 -31.06
N LEU A 31 11.63 11.48 -31.35
CA LEU A 31 11.60 12.55 -30.34
C LEU A 31 10.19 12.74 -29.77
N ILE A 32 9.16 12.71 -30.63
CA ILE A 32 7.75 12.79 -30.20
C ILE A 32 7.37 11.60 -29.32
N GLN A 33 7.79 10.38 -29.66
CA GLN A 33 7.54 9.20 -28.82
C GLN A 33 8.22 9.30 -27.46
N LEU A 34 9.47 9.77 -27.41
CA LEU A 34 10.21 9.94 -26.15
C LEU A 34 9.54 10.99 -25.25
N ILE A 35 9.08 12.10 -25.82
CA ILE A 35 8.30 13.11 -25.11
C ILE A 35 6.99 12.53 -24.58
N LYS A 36 6.24 11.76 -25.39
CA LYS A 36 5.00 11.10 -24.94
C LYS A 36 5.25 10.14 -23.78
N VAL A 37 6.25 9.26 -23.88
CA VAL A 37 6.63 8.32 -22.81
C VAL A 37 7.02 9.07 -21.54
N LYS A 38 7.76 10.18 -21.65
CA LYS A 38 8.15 10.99 -20.48
C LYS A 38 6.97 11.72 -19.85
N ILE A 39 6.03 12.21 -20.66
CA ILE A 39 4.77 12.81 -20.19
C ILE A 39 3.93 11.76 -19.48
N GLU A 40 3.75 10.57 -20.07
CA GLU A 40 3.00 9.45 -19.47
C GLU A 40 3.63 8.98 -18.15
N ALA A 41 4.96 8.82 -18.11
CA ALA A 41 5.67 8.44 -16.89
C ALA A 41 5.58 9.53 -15.80
N THR A 42 5.59 10.80 -16.20
CA THR A 42 5.43 11.93 -15.27
C THR A 42 3.99 12.01 -14.76
N ASP A 43 3.00 11.79 -15.62
CA ASP A 43 1.58 11.74 -15.28
C ASP A 43 1.28 10.56 -14.33
N GLN A 44 1.87 9.39 -14.58
CA GLN A 44 1.78 8.23 -13.68
C GLN A 44 2.43 8.52 -12.32
N LYS A 45 3.63 9.11 -12.30
CA LYS A 45 4.30 9.50 -11.04
C LYS A 45 3.49 10.54 -10.28
N LEU A 46 2.91 11.51 -10.97
CA LEU A 46 2.06 12.54 -10.37
C LEU A 46 0.78 11.93 -9.80
N LYS A 47 0.12 11.02 -10.54
CA LYS A 47 -1.06 10.27 -10.07
C LYS A 47 -0.72 9.41 -8.85
N ALA A 48 0.39 8.68 -8.86
CA ALA A 48 0.84 7.89 -7.72
C ALA A 48 1.17 8.76 -6.50
N SER A 49 1.82 9.92 -6.71
CA SER A 49 2.10 10.87 -5.64
C SER A 49 0.83 11.44 -5.02
N LYS A 50 -0.13 11.87 -5.85
CA LYS A 50 -1.44 12.38 -5.40
C LYS A 50 -2.24 11.30 -4.68
N PHE A 51 -2.25 10.08 -5.20
CA PHE A 51 -2.91 8.95 -4.54
C PHE A 51 -2.27 8.67 -3.16
N ASN A 52 -0.94 8.67 -3.07
CA ASN A 52 -0.24 8.43 -1.81
C ASN A 52 -0.50 9.55 -0.78
N GLU A 53 -0.48 10.80 -1.21
CA GLU A 53 -0.85 11.96 -0.38
C GLU A 53 -2.29 11.84 0.15
N ALA A 54 -3.23 11.53 -0.73
CA ALA A 54 -4.63 11.33 -0.38
C ALA A 54 -4.84 10.10 0.52
N TYR A 55 -4.06 9.03 0.32
CA TYR A 55 -4.08 7.83 1.16
C TYR A 55 -3.63 8.13 2.59
N GLU A 56 -2.49 8.80 2.76
CA GLU A 56 -1.97 9.18 4.08
C GLU A 56 -2.88 10.16 4.81
N THR A 57 -3.46 11.12 4.08
CA THR A 57 -4.46 12.05 4.61
C THR A 57 -5.74 11.30 5.01
N GLY A 58 -6.20 10.40 4.15
CA GLY A 58 -7.32 9.50 4.42
C GLY A 58 -7.11 8.67 5.69
N LYS A 59 -5.93 8.09 5.91
CA LYS A 59 -5.64 7.32 7.14
C LYS A 59 -5.84 8.15 8.40
N LYS A 60 -5.33 9.39 8.42
CA LYS A 60 -5.51 10.31 9.57
C LYS A 60 -6.98 10.60 9.84
N ILE A 61 -7.74 10.89 8.78
CA ILE A 61 -9.18 11.15 8.86
C ILE A 61 -9.93 9.91 9.36
N PHE A 62 -9.63 8.74 8.81
CA PHE A 62 -10.26 7.48 9.20
C PHE A 62 -10.12 7.21 10.69
N PHE A 63 -8.90 7.31 11.24
CA PHE A 63 -8.66 7.09 12.66
C PHE A 63 -9.32 8.15 13.55
N ALA A 64 -9.35 9.42 13.12
CA ALA A 64 -10.06 10.47 13.85
C ALA A 64 -11.57 10.22 13.90
N ILE A 65 -12.16 9.72 12.81
CA ILE A 65 -13.58 9.31 12.76
C ILE A 65 -13.82 8.09 13.65
N GLU A 66 -12.96 7.06 13.57
CA GLU A 66 -13.08 5.87 14.42
C GLU A 66 -13.05 6.23 15.92
N GLU A 67 -12.15 7.12 16.33
CA GLU A 67 -12.07 7.59 17.72
C GLU A 67 -13.31 8.40 18.11
N LYS A 68 -13.77 9.32 17.24
CA LYS A 68 -14.99 10.11 17.48
C LYS A 68 -16.20 9.24 17.77
N TYR A 69 -16.29 8.09 17.11
CA TYR A 69 -17.42 7.17 17.23
C TYR A 69 -17.13 5.94 18.10
N ARG A 70 -16.03 5.93 18.86
CA ARG A 70 -15.61 4.77 19.67
C ARG A 70 -16.65 4.34 20.71
N ILE A 71 -17.46 5.28 21.20
CA ILE A 71 -18.40 5.09 22.30
C ILE A 71 -19.86 5.36 21.85
N THR A 72 -20.15 5.28 20.54
CA THR A 72 -21.49 5.62 20.04
C THR A 72 -22.42 4.40 20.05
N GLU A 73 -23.52 4.49 20.82
CA GLU A 73 -24.50 3.40 20.99
C GLU A 73 -25.51 3.25 19.83
N ASN A 74 -25.56 4.22 18.91
CA ASN A 74 -26.58 4.25 17.85
C ASN A 74 -26.04 3.65 16.54
N ILE A 75 -26.35 2.37 16.29
CA ILE A 75 -25.68 1.50 15.30
C ILE A 75 -26.31 1.60 13.89
N GLU A 76 -27.61 1.87 13.78
CA GLU A 76 -28.36 1.69 12.52
C GLU A 76 -27.86 2.54 11.35
N ASN A 77 -27.32 3.74 11.62
CA ASN A 77 -26.81 4.64 10.58
C ASN A 77 -25.32 5.01 10.76
N LEU A 78 -24.63 4.35 11.69
CA LEU A 78 -23.26 4.72 12.07
C LEU A 78 -22.28 4.53 10.92
N ALA A 79 -22.37 3.39 10.21
CA ALA A 79 -21.46 3.09 9.11
C ALA A 79 -21.63 4.07 7.94
N LYS A 80 -22.88 4.43 7.59
CA LYS A 80 -23.17 5.42 6.56
C LYS A 80 -22.69 6.81 6.97
N SER A 81 -22.93 7.21 8.21
CA SER A 81 -22.45 8.50 8.74
C SER A 81 -20.93 8.60 8.77
N LYS A 82 -20.22 7.53 9.13
CA LYS A 82 -18.75 7.47 9.08
C LYS A 82 -18.24 7.59 7.64
N ALA A 83 -18.86 6.88 6.70
CA ALA A 83 -18.52 6.89 5.29
C ALA A 83 -18.73 8.29 4.67
N ASP A 84 -19.87 8.93 4.92
CA ASP A 84 -20.19 10.26 4.40
C ASP A 84 -19.28 11.34 5.02
N LEU A 85 -18.96 11.22 6.30
CA LEU A 85 -18.05 12.14 6.99
C LEU A 85 -16.61 11.99 6.48
N PHE A 86 -16.16 10.76 6.24
CA PHE A 86 -14.86 10.48 5.64
C PHE A 86 -14.76 11.10 4.26
N ASP A 87 -15.75 10.84 3.41
CA ASP A 87 -15.80 11.33 2.03
C ASP A 87 -15.75 12.86 1.98
N LYS A 88 -16.52 13.52 2.86
CA LYS A 88 -16.50 14.98 3.00
C LYS A 88 -15.12 15.50 3.40
N MET A 89 -14.56 14.99 4.51
CA MET A 89 -13.29 15.49 5.04
C MET A 89 -12.12 15.24 4.08
N LEU A 90 -12.12 14.12 3.36
CA LEU A 90 -11.06 13.81 2.41
C LEU A 90 -11.16 14.70 1.17
N LEU A 91 -12.37 15.01 0.67
CA LEU A 91 -12.54 15.97 -0.44
C LEU A 91 -12.17 17.40 -0.04
N GLU A 92 -12.40 17.81 1.21
CA GLU A 92 -11.97 19.13 1.71
C GLU A 92 -10.43 19.29 1.68
N ASN A 93 -9.68 18.20 1.88
CA ASN A 93 -8.20 18.22 1.87
C ASN A 93 -7.61 17.88 0.48
N CYS A 94 -8.28 17.01 -0.26
CA CYS A 94 -7.85 16.50 -1.57
C CYS A 94 -8.96 16.72 -2.61
N PRO A 95 -9.24 17.98 -2.99
CA PRO A 95 -10.38 18.32 -3.86
C PRO A 95 -10.23 17.83 -5.30
N TYR A 96 -9.05 17.32 -5.66
CA TYR A 96 -8.76 16.75 -6.97
C TYR A 96 -9.25 15.30 -7.14
N LEU A 97 -9.73 14.65 -6.06
CA LEU A 97 -10.18 13.26 -6.11
C LEU A 97 -11.51 13.13 -6.85
N THR A 98 -11.58 12.11 -7.70
CA THR A 98 -12.85 11.62 -8.23
C THR A 98 -13.59 10.80 -7.17
N LYS A 99 -14.90 10.61 -7.37
CA LYS A 99 -15.73 9.78 -6.49
C LYS A 99 -15.21 8.34 -6.37
N ASP A 100 -14.70 7.78 -7.47
CA ASP A 100 -14.18 6.42 -7.47
C ASP A 100 -12.86 6.31 -6.70
N GLU A 101 -11.96 7.26 -6.86
CA GLU A 101 -10.70 7.32 -6.08
C GLU A 101 -10.97 7.48 -4.59
N LEU A 102 -11.94 8.30 -4.21
CA LEU A 102 -12.39 8.47 -2.83
C LEU A 102 -12.87 7.13 -2.21
N ILE A 103 -13.71 6.39 -2.95
CA ILE A 103 -14.22 5.08 -2.54
C ILE A 103 -13.07 4.07 -2.42
N GLN A 104 -12.16 4.03 -3.38
CA GLN A 104 -11.00 3.13 -3.38
C GLN A 104 -10.09 3.39 -2.18
N ILE A 105 -9.78 4.65 -1.88
CA ILE A 105 -8.98 5.03 -0.72
C ILE A 105 -9.67 4.58 0.58
N ARG A 106 -10.97 4.87 0.74
CA ARG A 106 -11.75 4.47 1.91
C ARG A 106 -11.77 2.95 2.10
N GLN A 107 -11.99 2.19 1.03
CA GLN A 107 -12.02 0.72 1.06
C GLN A 107 -10.65 0.13 1.38
N ALA A 108 -9.57 0.67 0.80
CA ALA A 108 -8.21 0.22 1.07
C ALA A 108 -7.86 0.39 2.56
N ILE A 109 -8.15 1.56 3.13
CA ILE A 109 -7.89 1.86 4.55
C ILE A 109 -8.75 0.96 5.46
N ALA A 110 -10.04 0.81 5.17
CA ALA A 110 -10.92 -0.06 5.94
C ALA A 110 -10.46 -1.53 5.88
N GLY A 111 -9.97 -1.98 4.72
CA GLY A 111 -9.36 -3.30 4.55
C GLY A 111 -8.10 -3.49 5.37
N GLU A 112 -7.18 -2.53 5.39
CA GLU A 112 -5.97 -2.54 6.22
C GLU A 112 -6.32 -2.61 7.71
N TYR A 113 -7.24 -1.76 8.16
CA TYR A 113 -7.71 -1.73 9.54
C TYR A 113 -8.38 -3.04 9.99
N ASN A 114 -9.23 -3.62 9.13
CA ASN A 114 -9.92 -4.87 9.44
C ASN A 114 -9.01 -6.10 9.39
N LYS A 115 -7.97 -6.11 8.55
CA LYS A 115 -6.93 -7.15 8.59
C LYS A 115 -6.23 -7.18 9.95
N GLY A 116 -5.90 -6.02 10.50
CA GLY A 116 -5.32 -5.91 11.85
C GLY A 116 -6.25 -6.47 12.94
N LYS A 117 -7.57 -6.26 12.81
CA LYS A 117 -8.56 -6.87 13.71
C LYS A 117 -8.65 -8.38 13.55
N ALA A 118 -8.69 -8.88 12.31
CA ALA A 118 -8.77 -10.32 12.04
C ALA A 118 -7.59 -11.08 12.67
N MET A 119 -6.38 -10.53 12.63
CA MET A 119 -5.22 -11.12 13.32
C MET A 119 -5.43 -11.27 14.84
N LEU A 120 -6.11 -10.34 15.51
CA LEU A 120 -6.42 -10.43 16.94
C LEU A 120 -7.43 -11.54 17.27
N TYR A 121 -8.25 -11.93 16.29
CA TYR A 121 -9.25 -12.97 16.43
C TYR A 121 -8.80 -14.32 15.83
N GLU A 122 -7.59 -14.42 15.29
CA GLU A 122 -7.06 -15.73 14.88
C GLU A 122 -6.97 -16.64 16.10
N ASP A 123 -7.57 -17.83 15.96
CA ASP A 123 -7.57 -18.88 16.99
C ASP A 123 -6.14 -19.26 17.43
N SER A 124 -5.15 -19.00 16.58
CA SER A 124 -3.72 -19.22 16.85
C SER A 124 -3.20 -18.41 18.03
N LEU A 125 -3.60 -17.14 18.20
CA LEU A 125 -3.16 -16.29 19.32
C LEU A 125 -3.85 -16.68 20.62
N LYS A 126 -5.13 -17.03 20.57
CA LYS A 126 -5.86 -17.57 21.73
C LYS A 126 -5.32 -18.93 22.17
N GLN A 127 -4.95 -19.78 21.22
CA GLN A 127 -4.28 -21.05 21.52
C GLN A 127 -2.91 -20.83 22.15
N GLN A 128 -2.09 -19.93 21.60
CA GLN A 128 -0.77 -19.60 22.18
C GLN A 128 -0.89 -19.02 23.59
N ALA A 129 -1.85 -18.12 23.83
CA ALA A 129 -2.10 -17.57 25.16
C ALA A 129 -2.52 -18.67 26.16
N THR A 130 -3.43 -19.56 25.74
CA THR A 130 -3.85 -20.70 26.57
C THR A 130 -2.69 -21.65 26.87
N GLN A 131 -1.87 -21.97 25.86
CA GLN A 131 -0.68 -22.83 26.01
C GLN A 131 0.35 -22.22 26.98
N LEU A 132 0.61 -20.91 26.88
CA LEU A 132 1.53 -20.22 27.79
C LEU A 132 1.03 -20.21 29.24
N VAL A 133 -0.28 -20.14 29.44
CA VAL A 133 -0.88 -20.24 30.79
C VAL A 133 -0.72 -21.66 31.33
N GLU A 134 -1.04 -22.68 30.54
CA GLU A 134 -0.88 -24.08 30.94
C GLU A 134 0.58 -24.45 31.24
N GLU A 135 1.52 -23.99 30.42
CA GLU A 135 2.95 -24.25 30.60
C GLU A 135 3.48 -23.56 31.86
N ASN A 136 3.04 -22.33 32.15
CA ASN A 136 3.39 -21.64 33.39
C ASN A 136 2.86 -22.36 34.64
N GLU A 137 1.62 -22.85 34.61
CA GLU A 137 1.07 -23.61 35.74
C GLU A 137 1.84 -24.92 35.96
N LYS A 138 2.24 -25.62 34.89
CA LYS A 138 3.13 -26.80 34.99
C LYS A 138 4.48 -26.45 35.60
N LEU A 139 5.10 -25.34 35.17
CA LEU A 139 6.39 -24.89 35.70
C LEU A 139 6.31 -24.51 37.18
N LYS A 140 5.22 -23.86 37.62
CA LYS A 140 5.00 -23.56 39.05
C LYS A 140 4.91 -24.82 39.89
N LEU A 141 4.16 -25.82 39.42
CA LEU A 141 4.04 -27.11 40.10
C LEU A 141 5.40 -27.82 40.20
N LEU A 142 6.16 -27.85 39.10
CA LEU A 142 7.48 -28.47 39.07
C LEU A 142 8.48 -27.76 39.99
N ASN A 143 8.44 -26.43 40.04
CA ASN A 143 9.26 -25.65 40.97
C ASN A 143 8.92 -25.97 42.43
N ALA A 144 7.64 -25.98 42.79
CA ALA A 144 7.21 -26.33 44.15
C ALA A 144 7.63 -27.76 44.54
N GLU A 145 7.52 -28.72 43.62
CA GLU A 145 7.99 -30.10 43.85
C GLU A 145 9.51 -30.15 44.05
N THR A 146 10.26 -29.39 43.25
CA THR A 146 11.72 -29.34 43.34
C THR A 146 12.18 -28.70 44.64
N GLU A 147 11.54 -27.61 45.07
CA GLU A 147 11.79 -26.96 46.36
C GLU A 147 11.54 -27.91 47.53
N ASN A 148 10.42 -28.66 47.50
CA ASN A 148 10.11 -29.65 48.52
C ASN A 148 11.17 -30.77 48.59
N LYS A 149 11.61 -31.30 47.43
CA LYS A 149 12.67 -32.31 47.38
C LYS A 149 14.00 -31.77 47.90
N LEU A 150 14.34 -30.52 47.56
CA LEU A 150 15.54 -29.85 48.05
C LEU A 150 15.51 -29.67 49.58
N ALA A 151 14.38 -29.23 50.12
CA ALA A 151 14.19 -29.11 51.57
C ALA A 151 14.35 -30.46 52.29
N ALA A 152 13.79 -31.54 51.73
CA ALA A 152 13.92 -32.89 52.27
C ALA A 152 15.39 -33.35 52.29
N VAL A 153 16.12 -33.18 51.19
CA VAL A 153 17.56 -33.53 51.10
C VAL A 153 18.38 -32.71 52.10
N LYS A 154 18.10 -31.42 52.24
CA LYS A 154 18.79 -30.55 53.19
C LYS A 154 18.57 -31.01 54.63
N SER A 155 17.33 -31.36 54.98
CA SER A 155 16.99 -31.87 56.32
C SER A 155 17.69 -33.18 56.65
N LEU A 156 17.80 -34.09 55.68
CA LEU A 156 18.56 -35.35 55.80
C LEU A 156 20.05 -35.10 56.05
N ASN A 157 20.64 -34.14 55.33
CA ASN A 157 22.06 -33.82 55.46
C ASN A 157 22.40 -33.09 56.78
N GLU A 158 21.46 -32.34 57.36
CA GLU A 158 21.61 -31.70 58.68
C GLU A 158 21.43 -32.68 59.86
N SER A 159 20.88 -33.87 59.60
CA SER A 159 20.66 -34.93 60.60
C SER A 159 21.75 -36.01 60.69
N LEU A 160 22.79 -35.90 59.85
CA LEU A 160 24.00 -36.74 59.83
C LEU A 160 25.16 -36.04 60.56
#